data_AF-A0A519L3T7-F1
#
_entry.id   AF-A0A519L3T7-F1
#
_cell.length_a   1.000
_cell.length_b   1.000
_cell.length_c   1.000
_cell.angle_alpha   90.00
_cell.angle_beta   90.00
_cell.angle_gamma   90.00
#
_symmetry.space_group_name_H-M   'P 1'
#
loop_
_entity.id
_entity.type
_entity.pdbx_description
1 polymer ?
#
loop_
_entity_poly.entity_id
_entity_poly.type
_entity_poly.pdbx_seq_one_letter_code
_entity_poly.pdbx_strand_id
1 'polypeptide(L)'
;MKHWLTTTAMLAVLGAAAPAFAEGRECVSSPNEQLTFCVDVGATGATYDVSRGGRPILTASQLGLVLQGKSEAPVSRIAAVARATHDDTWEQPWGEQRLIRDHHNEMRLSLAGDGDAVSYDLVVRVFDDGFGFRYDVKGLGADEAVAITDEKTQFNFAGRWDAWWYPARGVERDEYLYHRAPLNEVTLAETPLTLEGDGLVLSMHEAALAGYSSMNLRRTGENAFKADLMPWSDGVLVRRTGPFATPWRTILVGETPAQLADSRIELNLNEPNTLGDVSWFEPGKYVGVWWEMHLNKSTWGSGPTHGANNDNVRRYIDFAAANDFNGVLVEGWNLGWDGDWVANGDKFNFVDS
;
A
#
# COMPACT_ATOMS: atom_id res chain seq x y z
N MET A 1 46.62 -72.37 29.85
CA MET A 1 45.46 -71.54 29.44
C MET A 1 45.92 -70.09 29.46
N LYS A 2 46.18 -69.51 28.28
CA LYS A 2 46.64 -68.12 28.10
C LYS A 2 45.42 -67.28 27.69
N HIS A 3 45.03 -66.31 28.50
CA HIS A 3 44.03 -65.31 28.12
C HIS A 3 44.74 -64.03 27.71
N TRP A 4 44.50 -63.60 26.47
CA TRP A 4 44.90 -62.31 25.93
C TRP A 4 43.71 -61.36 26.06
N LEU A 5 43.90 -60.22 26.71
CA LEU A 5 42.95 -59.11 26.71
C LEU A 5 43.34 -58.16 25.58
N THR A 6 42.47 -58.04 24.58
CA THR A 6 42.55 -57.10 23.47
C THR A 6 42.04 -55.73 23.91
N THR A 7 42.92 -54.73 23.87
CA THR A 7 42.60 -53.32 24.11
C THR A 7 42.07 -52.71 22.81
N THR A 8 40.79 -52.36 22.76
CA THR A 8 40.17 -51.67 21.62
C THR A 8 40.49 -50.18 21.70
N ALA A 9 41.27 -49.66 20.75
CA ALA A 9 41.54 -48.22 20.62
C ALA A 9 40.34 -47.53 19.93
N MET A 10 39.70 -46.59 20.63
CA MET A 10 38.71 -45.68 20.06
C MET A 10 39.44 -44.58 19.28
N LEU A 11 39.29 -44.58 17.95
CA LEU A 11 39.74 -43.50 17.08
C LEU A 11 38.75 -42.32 17.20
N ALA A 12 39.16 -41.22 17.82
CA ALA A 12 38.42 -39.97 17.80
C ALA A 12 38.61 -39.29 16.44
N VAL A 13 37.59 -39.35 15.58
CA VAL A 13 37.53 -38.57 14.34
C VAL A 13 37.17 -37.14 14.71
N LEU A 14 38.16 -36.24 14.72
CA LEU A 14 37.93 -34.80 14.72
C LEU A 14 37.39 -34.41 13.35
N GLY A 15 36.06 -34.33 13.24
CA GLY A 15 35.40 -33.70 12.10
C GLY A 15 35.74 -32.22 12.08
N ALA A 16 36.44 -31.77 11.04
CA ALA A 16 36.60 -30.35 10.76
C ALA A 16 35.21 -29.78 10.48
N ALA A 17 34.69 -28.97 11.40
CA ALA A 17 33.52 -28.17 11.16
C ALA A 17 33.86 -27.20 10.02
N ALA A 18 33.24 -27.40 8.85
CA ALA A 18 33.24 -26.39 7.81
C ALA A 18 32.62 -25.11 8.40
N PRO A 19 33.15 -23.91 8.09
CA PRO A 19 32.53 -22.68 8.51
C PRO A 19 31.12 -22.63 7.89
N ALA A 20 30.09 -22.67 8.73
CA ALA A 20 28.75 -22.32 8.30
C ALA A 20 28.80 -20.82 7.96
N PHE A 21 28.71 -20.49 6.67
CA PHE A 21 28.35 -19.13 6.28
C PHE A 21 26.96 -18.88 6.84
N ALA A 22 26.83 -17.96 7.80
CA ALA A 22 25.52 -17.50 8.24
C ALA A 22 24.82 -16.89 7.01
N GLU A 23 23.79 -17.59 6.53
CA GLU A 23 22.94 -17.17 5.42
C GLU A 23 22.18 -15.89 5.80
N GLY A 24 22.11 -14.93 4.87
CA GLY A 24 21.59 -13.58 5.06
C GLY A 24 20.07 -13.50 5.18
N ARG A 25 19.50 -14.14 6.22
CA ARG A 25 18.08 -14.09 6.56
C ARG A 25 17.86 -13.29 7.84
N GLU A 26 16.95 -12.32 7.80
CA GLU A 26 16.56 -11.51 8.96
C GLU A 26 15.04 -11.45 9.08
N CYS A 27 14.50 -11.64 10.28
CA CYS A 27 13.06 -11.69 10.51
C CYS A 27 12.60 -10.69 11.57
N VAL A 28 11.34 -10.27 11.53
CA VAL A 28 10.66 -9.49 12.56
C VAL A 28 9.25 -10.05 12.75
N SER A 29 8.80 -10.14 14.00
CA SER A 29 7.46 -10.65 14.33
C SER A 29 6.58 -9.54 14.89
N SER A 30 5.26 -9.69 14.75
CA SER A 30 4.28 -8.85 15.42
C SER A 30 4.45 -8.88 16.94
N PRO A 31 3.97 -7.87 17.67
CA PRO A 31 4.02 -7.87 19.13
C PRO A 31 3.41 -9.11 19.81
N ASN A 32 2.34 -9.68 19.25
CA ASN A 32 1.73 -10.92 19.74
C ASN A 32 2.37 -12.21 19.18
N GLU A 33 3.47 -12.08 18.44
CA GLU A 33 4.24 -13.17 17.82
C GLU A 33 3.45 -14.05 16.82
N GLN A 34 2.28 -13.60 16.37
CA GLN A 34 1.47 -14.36 15.41
C GLN A 34 1.95 -14.16 13.98
N LEU A 35 2.35 -12.96 13.58
CA LEU A 35 2.86 -12.68 12.23
C LEU A 35 4.37 -12.61 12.26
N THR A 36 5.04 -13.23 11.29
CA THR A 36 6.50 -13.13 11.12
C THR A 36 6.80 -12.77 9.67
N PHE A 37 7.52 -11.68 9.48
CA PHE A 37 8.06 -11.22 8.20
C PHE A 37 9.56 -11.52 8.16
N CYS A 38 10.00 -12.26 7.15
CA CYS A 38 11.41 -12.61 6.97
C CYS A 38 11.92 -12.13 5.62
N VAL A 39 13.17 -11.68 5.59
CA VAL A 39 13.87 -11.23 4.39
C VAL A 39 15.10 -12.10 4.21
N ASP A 40 15.25 -12.67 3.01
CA ASP A 40 16.44 -13.38 2.59
C ASP A 40 17.15 -12.59 1.51
N VAL A 41 18.49 -12.55 1.57
CA VAL A 41 19.32 -11.93 0.56
C VAL A 41 20.37 -12.90 0.08
N GLY A 42 20.45 -13.06 -1.25
CA GLY A 42 21.42 -13.95 -1.88
C GLY A 42 21.84 -13.47 -3.27
N ALA A 43 22.49 -14.35 -4.02
CA ALA A 43 23.05 -14.02 -5.33
C ALA A 43 22.01 -13.56 -6.37
N THR A 44 20.74 -13.93 -6.18
CA THR A 44 19.64 -13.60 -7.11
C THR A 44 18.85 -12.35 -6.70
N GLY A 45 19.17 -11.72 -5.56
CA GLY A 45 18.44 -10.57 -5.03
C GLY A 45 17.92 -10.77 -3.62
N ALA A 46 17.11 -9.81 -3.16
CA ALA A 46 16.35 -9.90 -1.93
C ALA A 46 14.94 -10.44 -2.19
N THR A 47 14.49 -11.33 -1.31
CA THR A 47 13.12 -11.83 -1.26
C THR A 47 12.58 -11.69 0.16
N TYR A 48 11.27 -11.71 0.32
CA TYR A 48 10.63 -11.84 1.62
C TYR A 48 9.54 -12.92 1.62
N ASP A 49 9.28 -13.48 2.80
CA ASP A 49 8.14 -14.34 3.07
C ASP A 49 7.46 -13.92 4.37
N VAL A 50 6.18 -14.26 4.50
CA VAL A 50 5.38 -13.91 5.68
C VAL A 50 4.59 -15.13 6.11
N SER A 51 4.56 -15.39 7.41
CA SER A 51 3.79 -16.47 8.01
C SER A 51 2.90 -16.01 9.17
N ARG A 52 1.81 -16.73 9.43
CA ARG A 52 0.97 -16.58 10.61
C ARG A 52 0.92 -17.88 11.42
N GLY A 53 1.40 -17.85 12.66
CA GLY A 53 1.50 -19.04 13.51
C GLY A 53 2.32 -20.16 12.84
N GLY A 54 3.37 -19.79 12.11
CA GLY A 54 4.23 -20.71 11.36
C GLY A 54 3.65 -21.22 10.02
N ARG A 55 2.42 -20.86 9.65
CA ARG A 55 1.83 -21.19 8.34
C ARG A 55 2.12 -20.07 7.34
N PRO A 56 2.71 -20.34 6.16
CA PRO A 56 2.97 -19.30 5.16
C PRO A 56 1.67 -18.63 4.69
N ILE A 57 1.70 -17.29 4.63
CA ILE A 57 0.72 -16.44 3.95
C ILE A 57 1.31 -15.99 2.62
N LEU A 58 2.56 -15.52 2.64
CA LEU A 58 3.36 -15.22 1.46
C LEU A 58 4.56 -16.16 1.42
N THR A 59 4.80 -16.72 0.25
CA THR A 59 6.05 -17.39 -0.10
C THR A 59 7.08 -16.39 -0.61
N ALA A 60 8.30 -16.85 -0.88
CA ALA A 60 9.40 -16.02 -1.36
C ALA A 60 8.96 -15.07 -2.48
N SER A 61 8.91 -13.77 -2.16
CA SER A 61 8.41 -12.68 -2.99
C SER A 61 9.53 -11.68 -3.21
N GLN A 62 9.80 -11.34 -4.47
CA GLN A 62 10.91 -10.47 -4.84
C GLN A 62 10.75 -9.03 -4.32
N LEU A 63 11.87 -8.41 -3.96
CA LEU A 63 12.00 -6.99 -3.64
C LEU A 63 12.95 -6.30 -4.63
N GLY A 64 12.75 -5.00 -4.83
CA GLY A 64 13.73 -4.14 -5.49
C GLY A 64 13.14 -3.04 -6.36
N LEU A 65 14.02 -2.10 -6.74
CA LEU A 65 13.72 -0.99 -7.62
C LEU A 65 14.70 -0.98 -8.79
N VAL A 66 14.25 -0.55 -9.96
CA VAL A 66 15.10 -0.27 -11.13
C VAL A 66 15.07 1.22 -11.39
N LEU A 67 16.24 1.84 -11.29
CA LEU A 67 16.43 3.25 -11.57
C LEU A 67 17.15 3.39 -12.92
N GLN A 68 16.63 4.28 -13.78
CA GLN A 68 17.21 4.57 -15.07
C GLN A 68 18.68 5.02 -14.92
N GLY A 69 19.58 4.36 -15.65
CA GLY A 69 21.01 4.71 -15.65
C GLY A 69 21.82 4.17 -14.45
N LYS A 70 21.24 3.34 -13.58
CA LYS A 70 21.95 2.58 -12.55
C LYS A 70 22.01 1.10 -12.94
N SER A 71 23.00 0.36 -12.44
CA SER A 71 23.04 -1.09 -12.61
C SER A 71 21.82 -1.80 -12.02
N GLU A 72 21.33 -2.79 -12.76
CA GLU A 72 20.28 -3.71 -12.32
C GLU A 72 20.82 -4.92 -11.55
N ALA A 73 22.11 -4.94 -11.21
CA ALA A 73 22.69 -6.00 -10.40
C ALA A 73 21.89 -6.13 -9.08
N PRO A 74 21.63 -7.36 -8.61
CA PRO A 74 20.84 -7.58 -7.42
C PRO A 74 21.51 -6.98 -6.19
N VAL A 75 20.69 -6.52 -5.24
CA VAL A 75 21.15 -6.41 -3.85
C VAL A 75 21.49 -7.81 -3.36
N SER A 76 22.72 -8.02 -2.94
CA SER A 76 23.30 -9.36 -2.72
C SER A 76 23.74 -9.58 -1.28
N ARG A 77 23.68 -8.55 -0.42
CA ARG A 77 24.00 -8.65 1.01
C ARG A 77 23.18 -7.69 1.87
N ILE A 78 23.04 -8.07 3.13
CA ILE A 78 22.57 -7.20 4.21
C ILE A 78 23.80 -6.48 4.79
N ALA A 79 23.86 -5.16 4.65
CA ALA A 79 24.97 -4.34 5.15
C ALA A 79 24.80 -3.94 6.62
N ALA A 80 23.55 -3.73 7.06
CA ALA A 80 23.22 -3.40 8.44
C ALA A 80 21.77 -3.80 8.76
N VAL A 81 21.53 -4.05 10.05
CA VAL A 81 20.20 -4.36 10.61
C VAL A 81 19.98 -3.46 11.81
N ALA A 82 18.85 -2.77 11.85
CA ALA A 82 18.36 -2.05 13.02
C ALA A 82 16.95 -2.52 13.38
N ARG A 83 16.64 -2.54 14.67
CA ARG A 83 15.37 -3.05 15.19
C ARG A 83 14.82 -2.06 16.22
N ALA A 84 13.51 -1.89 16.22
CA ALA A 84 12.81 -1.06 17.18
C ALA A 84 11.44 -1.65 17.50
N THR A 85 10.85 -1.20 18.59
CA THR A 85 9.44 -1.43 18.93
C THR A 85 8.81 -0.08 19.18
N HIS A 86 7.57 0.08 18.75
CA HIS A 86 6.77 1.27 18.99
C HIS A 86 5.45 0.83 19.63
N ASP A 87 5.04 1.54 20.68
CA ASP A 87 3.76 1.35 21.35
C ASP A 87 3.32 2.70 21.91
N ASP A 88 2.52 3.43 21.14
CA ASP A 88 1.98 4.73 21.53
C ASP A 88 0.52 4.87 21.09
N THR A 89 -0.15 5.93 21.54
CA THR A 89 -1.52 6.26 21.15
C THR A 89 -1.62 7.72 20.78
N TRP A 90 -2.18 7.99 19.60
CA TRP A 90 -2.41 9.34 19.09
C TRP A 90 -3.90 9.61 18.93
N GLU A 91 -4.27 10.90 18.86
CA GLU A 91 -5.66 11.33 18.78
C GLU A 91 -5.98 11.90 17.39
N GLN A 92 -7.05 11.40 16.78
CA GLN A 92 -7.59 11.96 15.55
C GLN A 92 -8.39 13.24 15.86
N PRO A 93 -8.22 14.32 15.06
CA PRO A 93 -9.08 15.50 15.17
C PRO A 93 -10.53 15.19 14.76
N TRP A 94 -10.71 14.22 13.87
CA TRP A 94 -11.97 13.66 13.41
C TRP A 94 -11.71 12.29 12.79
N GLY A 95 -12.70 11.39 12.79
CA GLY A 95 -12.53 10.07 12.21
C GLY A 95 -13.50 9.06 12.81
N GLU A 96 -13.34 7.82 12.39
CA GLU A 96 -14.05 6.63 12.88
C GLU A 96 -13.73 6.30 14.35
N GLN A 97 -12.57 6.74 14.85
CA GLN A 97 -12.10 6.46 16.21
C GLN A 97 -11.23 7.60 16.75
N ARG A 98 -11.53 8.10 17.96
CA ARG A 98 -10.79 9.23 18.55
C ARG A 98 -9.34 8.89 18.89
N LEU A 99 -9.10 7.79 19.60
CA LEU A 99 -7.75 7.39 20.04
C LEU A 99 -7.29 6.17 19.25
N ILE A 100 -6.20 6.29 18.50
CA ILE A 100 -5.61 5.21 17.71
C ILE A 100 -4.30 4.78 18.34
N ARG A 101 -4.17 3.49 18.63
CA ARG A 101 -2.91 2.89 19.08
C ARG A 101 -2.05 2.52 17.88
N ASP A 102 -0.79 2.90 17.92
CA ASP A 102 0.25 2.42 17.02
C ASP A 102 1.15 1.46 17.81
N HIS A 103 1.00 0.16 17.56
CA HIS A 103 1.77 -0.88 18.23
C HIS A 103 2.35 -1.85 17.20
N HIS A 104 3.66 -1.73 16.96
CA HIS A 104 4.38 -2.55 15.99
C HIS A 104 5.81 -2.82 16.41
N ASN A 105 6.36 -3.90 15.86
CA ASN A 105 7.81 -4.10 15.80
C ASN A 105 8.33 -3.65 14.43
N GLU A 106 9.47 -2.95 14.42
CA GLU A 106 10.12 -2.45 13.21
C GLU A 106 11.47 -3.15 12.98
N MET A 107 11.75 -3.47 11.72
CA MET A 107 13.06 -3.90 11.26
C MET A 107 13.47 -3.07 10.05
N ARG A 108 14.67 -2.51 10.11
CA ARG A 108 15.30 -1.76 9.03
C ARG A 108 16.54 -2.50 8.55
N LEU A 109 16.56 -2.89 7.28
CA LEU A 109 17.65 -3.62 6.64
C LEU A 109 18.31 -2.75 5.58
N SER A 110 19.58 -2.40 5.76
CA SER A 110 20.36 -1.74 4.71
C SER A 110 20.80 -2.78 3.69
N LEU A 111 20.20 -2.76 2.50
CA LEU A 111 20.46 -3.71 1.42
C LEU A 111 21.37 -3.08 0.38
N ALA A 112 22.43 -3.81 0.02
CA ALA A 112 23.44 -3.33 -0.90
C ALA A 112 23.80 -4.40 -1.95
N GLY A 113 24.06 -3.94 -3.18
CA GLY A 113 24.61 -4.74 -4.27
C GLY A 113 26.09 -4.41 -4.52
N ASP A 114 26.63 -4.99 -5.57
CA ASP A 114 27.97 -4.66 -6.08
C ASP A 114 27.91 -3.54 -7.11
N GLY A 115 29.02 -2.83 -7.31
CA GLY A 115 29.11 -1.74 -8.28
C GLY A 115 28.20 -0.55 -7.93
N ASP A 116 27.48 -0.04 -8.93
CA ASP A 116 26.53 1.08 -8.83
C ASP A 116 25.08 0.62 -8.67
N ALA A 117 24.86 -0.63 -8.25
CA ALA A 117 23.52 -1.13 -7.93
C ALA A 117 22.83 -0.24 -6.88
N VAL A 118 21.54 -0.01 -7.08
CA VAL A 118 20.75 0.83 -6.17
C VAL A 118 20.73 0.18 -4.79
N SER A 119 21.32 0.88 -3.82
CA SER A 119 21.27 0.50 -2.41
C SER A 119 20.16 1.27 -1.71
N TYR A 120 19.44 0.59 -0.83
CA TYR A 120 18.28 1.14 -0.13
C TYR A 120 18.13 0.46 1.23
N ASP A 121 17.46 1.14 2.16
CA ASP A 121 16.97 0.48 3.35
C ASP A 121 15.57 -0.09 3.07
N LEU A 122 15.33 -1.35 3.39
CA LEU A 122 13.98 -1.89 3.53
C LEU A 122 13.51 -1.64 4.96
N VAL A 123 12.43 -0.88 5.12
CA VAL A 123 11.79 -0.65 6.43
C VAL A 123 10.55 -1.51 6.50
N VAL A 124 10.45 -2.35 7.51
CA VAL A 124 9.33 -3.27 7.74
C VAL A 124 8.73 -2.99 9.10
N ARG A 125 7.42 -2.80 9.17
CA ARG A 125 6.63 -2.72 10.40
C ARG A 125 5.62 -3.86 10.44
N VAL A 126 5.60 -4.59 11.53
CA VAL A 126 4.67 -5.72 11.73
C VAL A 126 3.81 -5.42 12.95
N PHE A 127 2.51 -5.35 12.70
CA PHE A 127 1.42 -5.15 13.66
C PHE A 127 0.77 -6.51 13.95
N ASP A 128 -0.12 -6.57 14.93
CA ASP A 128 -0.84 -7.81 15.26
C ASP A 128 -1.84 -8.22 14.17
N ASP A 129 -2.34 -7.26 13.40
CA ASP A 129 -3.39 -7.36 12.38
C ASP A 129 -2.87 -7.10 10.96
N GLY A 130 -1.56 -7.07 10.75
CA GLY A 130 -0.97 -6.93 9.42
C GLY A 130 0.48 -6.45 9.42
N PHE A 131 0.96 -6.06 8.25
CA PHE A 131 2.30 -5.52 8.10
C PHE A 131 2.36 -4.49 6.98
N GLY A 132 3.36 -3.61 7.07
CA GLY A 132 3.72 -2.64 6.04
C GLY A 132 5.22 -2.66 5.79
N PHE A 133 5.64 -2.49 4.53
CA PHE A 133 7.05 -2.24 4.21
C PHE A 133 7.23 -1.16 3.15
N ARG A 134 8.39 -0.49 3.16
CA ARG A 134 8.77 0.50 2.15
C ARG A 134 10.27 0.49 1.88
N TYR A 135 10.66 1.08 0.75
CA TYR A 135 12.06 1.30 0.40
C TYR A 135 12.43 2.75 0.74
N ASP A 136 13.49 2.95 1.52
CA ASP A 136 14.10 4.24 1.79
C ASP A 136 15.43 4.34 1.01
N VAL A 137 15.45 5.10 -0.08
CA VAL A 137 16.62 5.33 -0.94
C VAL A 137 17.37 6.57 -0.45
N LYS A 138 18.50 6.37 0.25
CA LYS A 138 19.27 7.46 0.90
C LYS A 138 20.57 7.85 0.20
N GLY A 139 21.11 7.00 -0.68
CA GLY A 139 22.43 7.17 -1.29
C GLY A 139 22.51 8.18 -2.45
N LEU A 140 21.47 8.97 -2.67
CA LEU A 140 21.38 9.94 -3.77
C LEU A 140 21.83 11.33 -3.29
N GLY A 141 22.57 12.06 -4.13
CA GLY A 141 22.86 13.47 -3.86
C GLY A 141 21.58 14.30 -3.79
N ALA A 142 21.54 15.37 -2.99
CA ALA A 142 20.30 16.14 -2.76
C ALA A 142 19.61 16.64 -4.04
N ASP A 143 20.39 17.00 -5.07
CA ASP A 143 19.90 17.46 -6.37
C ASP A 143 19.96 16.38 -7.48
N GLU A 144 20.28 15.13 -7.12
CA GLU A 144 20.36 14.03 -8.08
C GLU A 144 18.96 13.63 -8.53
N ALA A 145 18.63 13.89 -9.79
CA ALA A 145 17.38 13.45 -10.41
C ALA A 145 17.47 11.98 -10.80
N VAL A 146 16.43 11.21 -10.42
CA VAL A 146 16.31 9.79 -10.75
C VAL A 146 14.91 9.48 -11.29
N ALA A 147 14.85 8.48 -12.16
CA ALA A 147 13.62 7.94 -12.70
C ALA A 147 13.52 6.45 -12.38
N ILE A 148 12.40 6.02 -11.81
CA ILE A 148 12.09 4.60 -11.58
C ILE A 148 11.42 4.08 -12.83
N THR A 149 11.96 2.99 -13.39
CA THR A 149 11.43 2.32 -14.58
C THR A 149 10.82 0.96 -14.27
N ASP A 150 11.10 0.40 -13.09
CA ASP A 150 10.44 -0.80 -12.59
C ASP A 150 10.46 -0.87 -11.06
N GLU A 151 9.39 -1.40 -10.48
CA GLU A 151 9.34 -1.83 -9.08
C GLU A 151 9.15 -3.35 -9.04
N LYS A 152 10.16 -4.07 -8.53
CA LYS A 152 10.22 -5.53 -8.54
C LYS A 152 9.41 -6.19 -7.42
N THR A 153 8.74 -5.39 -6.57
CA THR A 153 7.93 -5.87 -5.45
C THR A 153 6.90 -6.90 -5.90
N GLN A 154 6.94 -8.08 -5.30
CA GLN A 154 5.97 -9.16 -5.53
C GLN A 154 5.17 -9.50 -4.29
N PHE A 155 4.07 -10.22 -4.52
CA PHE A 155 3.19 -10.78 -3.51
C PHE A 155 2.79 -12.19 -3.97
N ASN A 156 3.52 -13.19 -3.48
CA ASN A 156 3.35 -14.60 -3.87
C ASN A 156 2.57 -15.36 -2.79
N PHE A 157 1.24 -15.35 -2.90
CA PHE A 157 0.35 -15.94 -1.89
C PHE A 157 0.46 -17.46 -1.83
N ALA A 158 0.60 -17.99 -0.61
CA ALA A 158 0.50 -19.41 -0.32
C ALA A 158 -0.98 -19.81 -0.18
N GLY A 159 -1.34 -21.02 -0.60
CA GLY A 159 -2.71 -21.54 -0.41
C GLY A 159 -3.66 -21.23 -1.58
N ARG A 160 -4.96 -21.29 -1.32
CA ARG A 160 -6.01 -21.00 -2.32
C ARG A 160 -6.90 -19.89 -1.80
N TRP A 161 -7.11 -18.88 -2.64
CA TRP A 161 -7.83 -17.67 -2.28
C TRP A 161 -8.95 -17.39 -3.27
N ASP A 162 -10.11 -17.00 -2.76
CA ASP A 162 -11.07 -16.20 -3.50
C ASP A 162 -10.70 -14.72 -3.34
N ALA A 163 -10.91 -13.95 -4.39
CA ALA A 163 -10.62 -12.52 -4.44
C ALA A 163 -11.89 -11.71 -4.68
N TRP A 164 -12.00 -10.57 -3.99
CA TRP A 164 -12.94 -9.49 -4.24
C TRP A 164 -12.15 -8.32 -4.80
N TRP A 165 -12.38 -8.02 -6.08
CA TRP A 165 -11.53 -7.11 -6.83
C TRP A 165 -12.28 -6.40 -7.94
N TYR A 166 -11.69 -5.33 -8.47
CA TYR A 166 -12.13 -4.68 -9.69
C TYR A 166 -10.91 -4.40 -10.60
N PRO A 167 -11.10 -4.36 -11.93
CA PRO A 167 -9.98 -4.30 -12.87
C PRO A 167 -9.28 -2.94 -12.83
N ALA A 168 -7.94 -2.95 -12.83
CA ALA A 168 -7.19 -1.71 -12.99
C ALA A 168 -7.14 -1.25 -14.44
N ARG A 169 -6.92 0.07 -14.61
CA ARG A 169 -6.77 0.73 -15.91
C ARG A 169 -8.02 0.56 -16.79
N GLY A 170 -9.18 0.40 -16.17
CA GLY A 170 -10.48 0.47 -16.82
C GLY A 170 -10.81 1.89 -17.25
N VAL A 171 -11.73 2.04 -18.20
CA VAL A 171 -12.18 3.35 -18.69
C VAL A 171 -12.94 4.14 -17.62
N GLU A 172 -13.63 3.44 -16.72
CA GLU A 172 -14.40 4.04 -15.62
C GLU A 172 -13.56 4.26 -14.35
N ARG A 173 -12.22 4.15 -14.45
CA ARG A 173 -11.29 4.33 -13.31
C ARG A 173 -11.69 3.35 -12.19
N ASP A 174 -12.06 3.85 -11.02
CA ASP A 174 -12.39 3.08 -9.82
C ASP A 174 -13.90 2.75 -9.72
N GLU A 175 -14.73 3.21 -10.66
CA GLU A 175 -16.20 3.13 -10.60
C GLU A 175 -16.76 1.80 -11.16
N TYR A 176 -16.14 0.69 -10.76
CA TYR A 176 -16.58 -0.67 -11.10
C TYR A 176 -17.24 -1.38 -9.92
N LEU A 177 -18.17 -2.28 -10.22
CA LEU A 177 -18.64 -3.24 -9.21
C LEU A 177 -17.55 -4.27 -8.93
N TYR A 178 -17.42 -4.67 -7.66
CA TYR A 178 -16.52 -5.75 -7.28
C TYR A 178 -16.94 -7.07 -7.91
N HIS A 179 -15.95 -7.82 -8.39
CA HIS A 179 -16.06 -9.20 -8.85
C HIS A 179 -15.55 -10.14 -7.76
N ARG A 180 -16.23 -11.29 -7.60
CA ARG A 180 -15.67 -12.43 -6.87
C ARG A 180 -15.15 -13.45 -7.87
N ALA A 181 -13.89 -13.84 -7.73
CA ALA A 181 -13.29 -14.90 -8.55
C ALA A 181 -12.16 -15.60 -7.77
N PRO A 182 -11.76 -16.83 -8.15
CA PRO A 182 -10.50 -17.40 -7.69
C PRO A 182 -9.33 -16.46 -7.98
N LEU A 183 -8.35 -16.38 -7.08
CA LEU A 183 -7.21 -15.46 -7.21
C LEU A 183 -6.43 -15.65 -8.52
N ASN A 184 -6.33 -16.89 -9.01
CA ASN A 184 -5.64 -17.21 -10.26
C ASN A 184 -6.36 -16.72 -11.53
N GLU A 185 -7.60 -16.22 -11.41
CA GLU A 185 -8.33 -15.58 -12.51
C GLU A 185 -8.13 -14.06 -12.53
N VAL A 186 -7.72 -13.45 -11.42
CA VAL A 186 -7.40 -12.01 -11.34
C VAL A 186 -6.19 -11.73 -12.23
N THR A 187 -6.30 -10.77 -13.16
CA THR A 187 -5.21 -10.47 -14.11
C THR A 187 -4.47 -9.18 -13.75
N LEU A 188 -5.22 -8.10 -13.55
CA LEU A 188 -4.72 -6.79 -13.18
C LEU A 188 -5.77 -6.11 -12.30
N ALA A 189 -5.50 -6.00 -11.01
CA ALA A 189 -6.42 -5.44 -10.03
C ALA A 189 -5.91 -4.10 -9.49
N GLU A 190 -6.82 -3.21 -9.14
CA GLU A 190 -6.51 -2.08 -8.28
C GLU A 190 -6.43 -2.54 -6.81
N THR A 191 -5.97 -1.64 -5.95
CA THR A 191 -5.98 -1.85 -4.51
C THR A 191 -7.04 -0.96 -3.85
N PRO A 192 -7.72 -1.41 -2.78
CA PRO A 192 -7.46 -2.64 -2.02
C PRO A 192 -7.92 -3.94 -2.73
N LEU A 193 -7.00 -4.91 -2.87
CA LEU A 193 -7.35 -6.28 -3.30
C LEU A 193 -7.63 -7.13 -2.06
N THR A 194 -8.87 -7.58 -1.90
CA THR A 194 -9.28 -8.36 -0.72
C THR A 194 -9.39 -9.84 -1.04
N LEU A 195 -8.81 -10.69 -0.19
CA LEU A 195 -8.74 -12.14 -0.36
C LEU A 195 -9.40 -12.86 0.83
N GLU A 196 -10.03 -14.01 0.59
CA GLU A 196 -10.54 -14.91 1.62
C GLU A 196 -10.14 -16.35 1.27
N GLY A 197 -9.59 -17.07 2.23
CA GLY A 197 -9.04 -18.40 2.01
C GLY A 197 -8.35 -18.94 3.26
N ASP A 198 -8.31 -20.26 3.40
CA ASP A 198 -7.58 -20.95 4.47
C ASP A 198 -7.90 -20.45 5.91
N GLY A 199 -9.12 -19.95 6.12
CA GLY A 199 -9.60 -19.42 7.40
C GLY A 199 -9.11 -18.00 7.73
N LEU A 200 -8.55 -17.29 6.75
CA LEU A 200 -8.07 -15.92 6.85
C LEU A 200 -8.78 -15.02 5.84
N VAL A 201 -8.75 -13.73 6.13
CA VAL A 201 -9.03 -12.66 5.18
C VAL A 201 -7.82 -11.75 5.10
N LEU A 202 -7.46 -11.34 3.89
CA LEU A 202 -6.34 -10.44 3.62
C LEU A 202 -6.83 -9.22 2.84
N SER A 203 -6.21 -8.06 3.05
CA SER A 203 -6.41 -6.91 2.15
C SER A 203 -5.07 -6.29 1.81
N MET A 204 -4.73 -6.28 0.52
CA MET A 204 -3.47 -5.71 0.02
C MET A 204 -3.71 -4.31 -0.50
N HIS A 205 -2.94 -3.35 0.02
CA HIS A 205 -3.06 -1.94 -0.32
C HIS A 205 -1.72 -1.19 -0.20
N GLU A 206 -1.78 0.14 -0.20
CA GLU A 206 -0.64 1.00 0.06
C GLU A 206 -1.03 2.15 1.02
N ALA A 207 -0.03 2.73 1.69
CA ALA A 207 -0.24 3.87 2.59
C ALA A 207 0.81 4.97 2.33
N ALA A 208 0.45 6.22 2.63
CA ALA A 208 1.29 7.41 2.41
C ALA A 208 1.74 7.59 0.92
N LEU A 209 0.79 7.48 -0.02
CA LEU A 209 1.04 7.72 -1.44
C LEU A 209 1.30 9.22 -1.71
N ALA A 210 2.55 9.65 -1.56
CA ALA A 210 2.98 11.03 -1.78
C ALA A 210 4.22 11.13 -2.68
N GLY A 211 4.12 11.94 -3.74
CA GLY A 211 5.20 12.14 -4.71
C GLY A 211 5.63 10.86 -5.43
N TYR A 212 4.74 9.87 -5.54
CA TYR A 212 4.98 8.56 -6.13
C TYR A 212 3.74 8.12 -6.92
N SER A 213 3.87 7.12 -7.79
CA SER A 213 2.75 6.64 -8.61
C SER A 213 1.95 5.56 -7.88
N SER A 214 0.63 5.55 -8.06
CA SER A 214 -0.24 4.53 -7.47
C SER A 214 0.11 3.13 -7.94
N MET A 215 -0.08 2.16 -7.05
CA MET A 215 0.22 0.75 -7.27
C MET A 215 -1.04 -0.04 -7.64
N ASN A 216 -1.03 -0.63 -8.84
CA ASN A 216 -1.89 -1.74 -9.19
C ASN A 216 -1.17 -3.07 -8.97
N LEU A 217 -1.89 -4.18 -9.15
CA LEU A 217 -1.39 -5.54 -8.93
C LEU A 217 -1.56 -6.37 -10.20
N ARG A 218 -0.45 -6.66 -10.87
CA ARG A 218 -0.42 -7.46 -12.09
C ARG A 218 -0.10 -8.91 -11.76
N ARG A 219 -0.93 -9.85 -12.20
CA ARG A 219 -0.66 -11.28 -12.07
C ARG A 219 0.57 -11.67 -12.88
N THR A 220 1.49 -12.39 -12.25
CA THR A 220 2.72 -12.94 -12.84
C THR A 220 2.81 -14.46 -12.74
N GLY A 221 1.93 -15.10 -11.96
CA GLY A 221 1.84 -16.55 -11.80
C GLY A 221 0.50 -16.96 -11.20
N GLU A 222 0.33 -18.22 -10.80
CA GLU A 222 -0.97 -18.73 -10.31
C GLU A 222 -1.50 -17.94 -9.11
N ASN A 223 -0.67 -17.71 -8.09
CA ASN A 223 -0.99 -16.92 -6.90
C ASN A 223 0.02 -15.76 -6.70
N ALA A 224 0.60 -15.28 -7.79
CA ALA A 224 1.71 -14.33 -7.75
C ALA A 224 1.33 -13.03 -8.43
N PHE A 225 1.55 -11.92 -7.73
CA PHE A 225 1.36 -10.56 -8.22
C PHE A 225 2.66 -9.77 -8.14
N LYS A 226 2.80 -8.80 -9.03
CA LYS A 226 3.85 -7.80 -9.00
C LYS A 226 3.20 -6.41 -8.93
N ALA A 227 3.84 -5.49 -8.22
CA ALA A 227 3.50 -4.08 -8.26
C ALA A 227 3.52 -3.57 -9.72
N ASP A 228 2.43 -2.93 -10.13
CA ASP A 228 2.23 -2.35 -11.45
C ASP A 228 1.94 -0.86 -11.29
N LEU A 229 3.00 -0.06 -11.19
CA LEU A 229 2.86 1.38 -10.99
C LEU A 229 2.23 2.05 -12.20
N MET A 230 1.38 3.05 -11.95
CA MET A 230 0.82 3.88 -13.01
C MET A 230 1.93 4.71 -13.68
N PRO A 231 2.15 4.55 -15.00
CA PRO A 231 3.23 5.25 -15.69
C PRO A 231 2.83 6.68 -16.03
N TRP A 232 3.84 7.55 -16.15
CA TRP A 232 3.73 8.80 -16.90
C TRP A 232 3.48 8.49 -18.39
N SER A 233 3.05 9.50 -19.15
CA SER A 233 2.76 9.34 -20.59
C SER A 233 3.95 8.85 -21.41
N ASP A 234 5.18 9.04 -20.93
CA ASP A 234 6.41 8.59 -21.56
C ASP A 234 6.94 7.24 -21.03
N GLY A 235 6.15 6.56 -20.19
CA GLY A 235 6.43 5.21 -19.68
C GLY A 235 7.28 5.16 -18.41
N VAL A 236 7.90 6.26 -17.99
CA VAL A 236 8.58 6.34 -16.69
C VAL A 236 7.56 6.13 -15.58
N LEU A 237 7.89 5.36 -14.54
CA LEU A 237 6.95 5.07 -13.46
C LEU A 237 6.95 6.20 -12.43
N VAL A 238 8.12 6.63 -11.95
CA VAL A 238 8.23 7.68 -10.93
C VAL A 238 9.44 8.57 -11.20
N ARG A 239 9.33 9.87 -10.92
CA ARG A 239 10.45 10.82 -10.95
C ARG A 239 10.69 11.37 -9.54
N ARG A 240 11.94 11.36 -9.09
CA ARG A 240 12.35 11.92 -7.79
C ARG A 240 13.64 12.72 -7.94
N THR A 241 13.87 13.61 -6.99
CA THR A 241 15.13 14.34 -6.83
C THR A 241 15.60 14.15 -5.41
N GLY A 242 16.85 13.72 -5.23
CA GLY A 242 17.43 13.43 -3.94
C GLY A 242 16.89 12.18 -3.25
N PRO A 243 17.26 11.97 -1.98
CA PRO A 243 16.77 10.87 -1.17
C PRO A 243 15.24 10.82 -1.10
N PHE A 244 14.68 9.62 -1.14
CA PHE A 244 13.23 9.43 -1.10
C PHE A 244 12.83 8.11 -0.43
N ALA A 245 11.56 8.04 -0.02
CA ALA A 245 10.90 6.80 0.37
C ALA A 245 9.79 6.47 -0.63
N THR A 246 9.56 5.18 -0.87
CA THR A 246 8.33 4.72 -1.52
C THR A 246 7.16 4.84 -0.54
N PRO A 247 5.91 4.86 -1.03
CA PRO A 247 4.75 4.54 -0.21
C PRO A 247 4.93 3.17 0.46
N TRP A 248 4.22 2.96 1.57
CA TRP A 248 4.15 1.65 2.21
C TRP A 248 3.35 0.69 1.34
N ARG A 249 3.79 -0.57 1.26
CA ARG A 249 3.00 -1.68 0.75
C ARG A 249 2.45 -2.43 1.95
N THR A 250 1.13 -2.56 2.04
CA THR A 250 0.46 -3.11 3.21
C THR A 250 -0.30 -4.37 2.87
N ILE A 251 -0.30 -5.31 3.82
CA ILE A 251 -1.27 -6.41 3.84
C ILE A 251 -1.86 -6.47 5.24
N LEU A 252 -3.17 -6.22 5.32
CA LEU A 252 -3.98 -6.49 6.48
C LEU A 252 -4.26 -8.00 6.58
N VAL A 253 -4.26 -8.55 7.79
CA VAL A 253 -4.43 -9.99 8.05
C VAL A 253 -5.42 -10.19 9.20
N GLY A 254 -6.60 -10.70 8.85
CA GLY A 254 -7.66 -11.05 9.80
C GLY A 254 -8.13 -12.49 9.66
N GLU A 255 -9.03 -12.89 10.55
CA GLU A 255 -9.80 -14.14 10.50
C GLU A 255 -11.25 -13.88 10.06
N THR A 256 -11.71 -12.61 10.10
CA THR A 256 -13.03 -12.18 9.65
C THR A 256 -12.95 -10.86 8.89
N PRO A 257 -13.83 -10.59 7.91
CA PRO A 257 -13.83 -9.32 7.17
C PRO A 257 -13.92 -8.07 8.06
N ALA A 258 -14.63 -8.16 9.19
CA ALA A 258 -14.74 -7.06 10.14
C ALA A 258 -13.38 -6.62 10.71
N GLN A 259 -12.46 -7.57 10.95
CA GLN A 259 -11.12 -7.25 11.43
C GLN A 259 -10.29 -6.45 10.43
N LEU A 260 -10.56 -6.59 9.11
CA LEU A 260 -9.91 -5.74 8.11
C LEU A 260 -10.42 -4.29 8.20
N ALA A 261 -11.73 -4.10 8.42
CA ALA A 261 -12.32 -2.77 8.58
C ALA A 261 -11.94 -2.09 9.91
N ASP A 262 -11.64 -2.88 10.94
CA ASP A 262 -11.23 -2.39 12.27
C ASP A 262 -9.73 -2.03 12.34
N SER A 263 -8.93 -2.41 11.35
CA SER A 263 -7.50 -2.06 11.27
C SER A 263 -7.28 -0.54 11.24
N ARG A 264 -6.15 -0.09 11.79
CA ARG A 264 -5.65 1.29 11.71
C ARG A 264 -4.25 1.39 11.08
N ILE A 265 -3.76 0.31 10.48
CA ILE A 265 -2.41 0.25 9.88
C ILE A 265 -2.23 1.37 8.85
N GLU A 266 -3.21 1.58 7.98
CA GLU A 266 -3.15 2.60 6.94
C GLU A 266 -2.95 4.01 7.54
N LEU A 267 -3.63 4.35 8.64
CA LEU A 267 -3.43 5.61 9.35
C LEU A 267 -2.08 5.66 10.07
N ASN A 268 -1.71 4.60 10.80
CA ASN A 268 -0.44 4.51 11.55
C ASN A 268 0.81 4.56 10.67
N LEU A 269 0.68 4.26 9.37
CA LEU A 269 1.77 4.32 8.40
C LEU A 269 1.88 5.69 7.68
N ASN A 270 0.96 6.62 7.92
CA ASN A 270 1.07 7.99 7.44
C ASN A 270 1.84 8.89 8.41
N GLU A 271 2.44 9.95 7.88
CA GLU A 271 3.09 10.96 8.71
C GLU A 271 2.05 11.72 9.55
N PRO A 272 2.40 12.18 10.77
CA PRO A 272 1.51 12.98 11.60
C PRO A 272 1.05 14.27 10.90
N ASN A 273 -0.07 14.83 11.39
CA ASN A 273 -0.63 16.09 10.90
C ASN A 273 0.44 17.20 10.83
N THR A 274 0.60 17.80 9.64
CA THR A 274 1.52 18.92 9.38
C THR A 274 0.81 20.27 9.19
N LEU A 275 -0.53 20.29 9.24
CA LEU A 275 -1.34 21.50 9.10
C LEU A 275 -1.44 22.31 10.40
N GLY A 276 -1.02 21.74 11.54
CA GLY A 276 -1.16 22.37 12.85
C GLY A 276 -2.60 22.32 13.35
N ASP A 277 -3.13 23.45 13.81
CA ASP A 277 -4.52 23.52 14.28
C ASP A 277 -5.51 23.36 13.13
N VAL A 278 -6.39 22.37 13.27
CA VAL A 278 -7.42 22.01 12.30
C VAL A 278 -8.83 22.14 12.88
N SER A 279 -9.02 22.92 13.95
CA SER A 279 -10.33 23.14 14.58
C SER A 279 -11.36 23.81 13.65
N TRP A 280 -10.91 24.37 12.53
CA TRP A 280 -11.77 24.94 11.48
C TRP A 280 -12.43 23.87 10.60
N PHE A 281 -12.01 22.61 10.69
CA PHE A 281 -12.64 21.50 10.01
C PHE A 281 -13.73 20.88 10.90
N GLU A 282 -14.98 20.98 10.45
CA GLU A 282 -16.15 20.52 11.20
C GLU A 282 -16.89 19.43 10.41
N PRO A 283 -16.79 18.14 10.81
CA PRO A 283 -17.57 17.07 10.19
C PRO A 283 -19.08 17.35 10.26
N GLY A 284 -19.81 17.11 9.18
CA GLY A 284 -21.24 17.37 9.11
C GLY A 284 -21.95 16.63 7.98
N LYS A 285 -23.28 16.61 8.04
CA LYS A 285 -24.12 16.13 6.94
C LYS A 285 -24.48 17.32 6.04
N TYR A 286 -24.60 17.08 4.74
CA TYR A 286 -25.02 18.08 3.77
C TYR A 286 -26.13 17.54 2.86
N VAL A 287 -26.85 18.45 2.20
CA VAL A 287 -27.78 18.14 1.08
C VAL A 287 -27.27 18.82 -0.19
N GLY A 288 -27.89 18.57 -1.36
CA GLY A 288 -27.43 19.26 -2.55
C GLY A 288 -28.39 19.35 -3.71
N VAL A 289 -28.23 20.43 -4.48
CA VAL A 289 -28.66 20.56 -5.87
C VAL A 289 -27.72 19.68 -6.67
N TRP A 290 -28.08 18.41 -6.80
CA TRP A 290 -27.22 17.36 -7.34
C TRP A 290 -28.02 16.24 -7.99
N TRP A 291 -28.75 15.46 -7.17
CA TRP A 291 -29.46 14.26 -7.63
C TRP A 291 -30.54 14.56 -8.68
N GLU A 292 -31.09 15.78 -8.68
CA GLU A 292 -32.07 16.21 -9.68
C GLU A 292 -31.50 16.23 -11.10
N MET A 293 -30.19 16.49 -11.28
CA MET A 293 -29.54 16.42 -12.59
C MET A 293 -29.31 14.97 -13.03
N HIS A 294 -28.89 14.09 -12.12
CA HIS A 294 -28.78 12.65 -12.39
C HIS A 294 -30.11 11.99 -12.78
N LEU A 295 -31.23 12.53 -12.27
CA LEU A 295 -32.58 12.09 -12.62
C LEU A 295 -33.18 12.84 -13.83
N ASN A 296 -32.42 13.70 -14.50
CA ASN A 296 -32.87 14.54 -15.62
C ASN A 296 -34.10 15.42 -15.29
N LYS A 297 -34.28 15.81 -14.02
CA LYS A 297 -35.31 16.78 -13.61
C LYS A 297 -34.86 18.21 -13.84
N SER A 298 -33.56 18.43 -13.74
CA SER A 298 -32.89 19.71 -13.97
C SER A 298 -31.60 19.49 -14.76
N THR A 299 -31.00 20.57 -15.24
CA THR A 299 -29.74 20.56 -15.99
C THR A 299 -28.62 21.20 -15.17
N TRP A 300 -27.39 20.72 -15.38
CA TRP A 300 -26.19 21.45 -14.94
C TRP A 300 -26.00 22.73 -15.75
N GLY A 301 -26.14 22.63 -17.07
CA GLY A 301 -26.07 23.77 -17.98
C GLY A 301 -27.27 24.72 -17.83
N SER A 302 -27.08 25.93 -18.33
CA SER A 302 -28.05 27.00 -18.34
C SER A 302 -29.32 26.63 -19.12
N GLY A 303 -30.44 27.28 -18.77
CA GLY A 303 -31.71 27.09 -19.44
C GLY A 303 -32.91 27.06 -18.49
N PRO A 304 -34.13 26.80 -19.00
CA PRO A 304 -35.36 26.85 -18.22
C PRO A 304 -35.42 25.86 -17.05
N THR A 305 -34.61 24.80 -17.09
CA THR A 305 -34.54 23.73 -16.08
C THR A 305 -33.21 23.74 -15.33
N HIS A 306 -32.46 24.86 -15.34
CA HIS A 306 -31.16 24.95 -14.67
C HIS A 306 -31.30 24.76 -13.16
N GLY A 307 -30.59 23.77 -12.60
CA GLY A 307 -30.69 23.39 -11.19
C GLY A 307 -30.09 24.44 -10.26
N ALA A 308 -28.94 25.01 -10.62
CA ALA A 308 -28.18 25.95 -9.80
C ALA A 308 -28.67 27.40 -9.94
N ASN A 309 -29.97 27.62 -9.75
CA ASN A 309 -30.55 28.96 -9.69
C ASN A 309 -30.84 29.39 -8.25
N ASN A 310 -30.90 30.71 -8.02
CA ASN A 310 -31.05 31.31 -6.69
C ASN A 310 -32.27 30.80 -5.91
N ASP A 311 -33.40 30.58 -6.56
CA ASP A 311 -34.62 30.17 -5.87
C ASP A 311 -34.57 28.71 -5.44
N ASN A 312 -34.04 27.82 -6.30
CA ASN A 312 -33.84 26.43 -5.94
C ASN A 312 -32.80 26.30 -4.82
N VAL A 313 -31.67 27.00 -4.92
CA VAL A 313 -30.62 26.95 -3.89
C VAL A 313 -31.14 27.46 -2.54
N ARG A 314 -31.89 28.58 -2.51
CA ARG A 314 -32.52 29.06 -1.26
C ARG A 314 -33.47 28.04 -0.66
N ARG A 315 -34.27 27.34 -1.47
CA ARG A 315 -35.14 26.26 -1.00
C ARG A 315 -34.36 25.13 -0.33
N TYR A 316 -33.21 24.74 -0.90
CA TYR A 316 -32.32 23.74 -0.28
C TYR A 316 -31.67 24.25 1.01
N ILE A 317 -31.29 25.54 1.07
CA ILE A 317 -30.77 26.18 2.29
C ILE A 317 -31.84 26.17 3.40
N ASP A 318 -33.07 26.56 3.09
CA ASP A 318 -34.18 26.54 4.06
C ASP A 318 -34.43 25.12 4.57
N PHE A 319 -34.39 24.12 3.68
CA PHE A 319 -34.51 22.71 4.07
C PHE A 319 -33.35 22.27 4.96
N ALA A 320 -32.11 22.61 4.59
CA ALA A 320 -30.91 22.26 5.36
C ALA A 320 -30.97 22.85 6.77
N ALA A 321 -31.29 24.14 6.88
CA ALA A 321 -31.44 24.85 8.15
C ALA A 321 -32.58 24.28 9.00
N ALA A 322 -33.70 23.90 8.39
CA ALA A 322 -34.83 23.31 9.11
C ALA A 322 -34.59 21.87 9.59
N ASN A 323 -33.60 21.16 9.03
CA ASN A 323 -33.33 19.74 9.31
C ASN A 323 -31.91 19.46 9.80
N ASP A 324 -31.20 20.50 10.27
CA ASP A 324 -29.90 20.39 10.92
C ASP A 324 -28.81 19.74 10.02
N PHE A 325 -28.73 20.23 8.77
CA PHE A 325 -27.64 19.96 7.84
C PHE A 325 -26.69 21.16 7.76
N ASN A 326 -25.39 20.88 7.72
CA ASN A 326 -24.32 21.89 7.82
C ASN A 326 -24.02 22.60 6.48
N GLY A 327 -24.52 22.08 5.37
CA GLY A 327 -24.17 22.62 4.05
C GLY A 327 -25.10 22.20 2.92
N VAL A 328 -24.97 22.95 1.81
CA VAL A 328 -25.65 22.69 0.54
C VAL A 328 -24.62 22.62 -0.58
N LEU A 329 -24.45 21.45 -1.19
CA LEU A 329 -23.72 21.29 -2.45
C LEU A 329 -24.55 21.88 -3.59
N VAL A 330 -23.90 22.63 -4.49
CA VAL A 330 -24.52 23.12 -5.72
C VAL A 330 -23.57 22.82 -6.88
N GLU A 331 -23.99 21.97 -7.81
CA GLU A 331 -23.28 21.72 -9.07
C GLU A 331 -23.95 22.47 -10.23
N GLY A 332 -23.17 22.85 -11.25
CA GLY A 332 -23.69 23.64 -12.37
C GLY A 332 -23.81 25.14 -12.10
N TRP A 333 -23.21 25.65 -11.01
CA TRP A 333 -23.31 27.07 -10.62
C TRP A 333 -22.42 27.99 -11.46
N ASN A 334 -21.33 27.45 -12.02
CA ASN A 334 -20.31 28.21 -12.72
C ASN A 334 -20.42 28.05 -14.25
N LEU A 335 -19.71 28.85 -15.04
CA LEU A 335 -19.71 28.69 -16.50
C LEU A 335 -18.97 27.43 -16.93
N GLY A 336 -19.41 26.81 -18.04
CA GLY A 336 -18.75 25.65 -18.67
C GLY A 336 -19.62 24.38 -18.78
N TRP A 337 -20.80 24.37 -18.18
CA TRP A 337 -21.69 23.19 -18.19
C TRP A 337 -22.62 23.09 -19.40
N ASP A 338 -22.66 24.10 -20.26
CA ASP A 338 -23.55 24.12 -21.42
C ASP A 338 -23.12 23.10 -22.49
N GLY A 339 -24.08 22.31 -22.97
CA GLY A 339 -23.85 21.24 -23.94
C GLY A 339 -23.34 19.95 -23.30
N ASP A 340 -22.35 19.33 -23.91
CA ASP A 340 -21.70 18.12 -23.39
C ASP A 340 -20.56 18.52 -22.43
N TRP A 341 -20.90 18.64 -21.15
CA TRP A 341 -19.98 19.13 -20.12
C TRP A 341 -18.78 18.19 -19.90
N VAL A 342 -18.88 16.91 -20.28
CA VAL A 342 -17.74 15.96 -20.21
C VAL A 342 -16.63 16.39 -21.17
N ALA A 343 -16.99 17.03 -22.29
CA ALA A 343 -16.04 17.55 -23.28
C ALA A 343 -15.56 18.99 -22.99
N ASN A 344 -16.03 19.63 -21.91
CA ASN A 344 -15.81 21.05 -21.64
C ASN A 344 -14.68 21.33 -20.62
N GLY A 345 -13.73 20.41 -20.44
CA GLY A 345 -12.67 20.53 -19.43
C GLY A 345 -11.86 21.85 -19.51
N ASP A 346 -11.72 22.45 -20.69
CA ASP A 346 -11.01 23.71 -20.93
C ASP A 346 -11.90 24.97 -20.83
N LYS A 347 -13.21 24.80 -20.59
CA LYS A 347 -14.21 25.89 -20.59
C LYS A 347 -14.74 26.24 -19.20
N PHE A 348 -14.43 25.44 -18.17
CA PHE A 348 -14.87 25.75 -16.81
C PHE A 348 -14.22 27.03 -16.31
N ASN A 349 -15.05 27.97 -15.88
CA ASN A 349 -14.64 29.17 -15.17
C ASN A 349 -15.01 29.01 -13.70
N PHE A 350 -14.06 29.15 -12.78
CA PHE A 350 -14.30 28.99 -11.34
C PHE A 350 -14.39 30.31 -10.58
N VAL A 351 -14.43 31.43 -11.31
CA VAL A 351 -14.51 32.79 -10.76
C VAL A 351 -15.85 33.43 -11.12
N ASP A 352 -16.35 33.18 -12.34
CA ASP A 352 -17.62 33.73 -12.83
C ASP A 352 -18.75 32.68 -12.83
N SER A 353 -19.96 33.12 -12.49
CA SER A 353 -21.19 32.31 -12.38
C SER A 353 -22.31 32.83 -13.26
#